data_AF-A0A448X931-F1
#
_entry.id   AF-A0A448X931-F1
#
_cell.length_a   1.000
_cell.length_b   1.000
_cell.length_c   1.000
_cell.angle_alpha   90.00
_cell.angle_beta   90.00
_cell.angle_gamma   90.00
#
_symmetry.space_group_name_H-M   'P 1'
#
loop_
_entity.id
_entity.type
_entity.pdbx_description
1 polymer ?
#
loop_
_entity_poly.entity_id
_entity_poly.type
_entity_poly.pdbx_seq_one_letter_code
_entity_poly.pdbx_strand_id
1 'polypeptide(L)' 'MRKRNPKQNNELQDISFNYVPDRDSADVLARELVEADLLDGCDLLLVAHNMSELIANPSAKERVFPLVSSLICTGS' A
#
# COMPACT_ATOMS: atom_id res chain seq x y z
N MET A 1 5.99 -3.41 -2.80
CA MET A 1 5.58 -2.20 -2.05
C MET A 1 6.61 -1.93 -0.97
N ARG A 2 6.99 -0.68 -0.75
CA ARG A 2 7.97 -0.32 0.29
C ARG A 2 7.42 0.79 1.17
N LYS A 3 7.44 0.60 2.49
CA LYS A 3 6.97 1.60 3.46
C LYS A 3 7.85 1.57 4.72
N ARG A 4 7.81 2.62 5.53
CA ARG A 4 8.35 2.56 6.90
C ARG A 4 7.26 2.07 7.84
N ASN A 5 7.61 1.14 8.72
CA ASN A 5 6.70 0.66 9.74
C ASN A 5 6.95 1.39 11.08
N PRO A 6 6.12 2.37 11.47
CA PRO A 6 6.30 3.08 12.74
C PRO A 6 6.16 2.14 13.95
N LYS A 7 5.37 1.05 13.82
CA LYS A 7 5.22 0.02 14.87
C LYS A 7 6.52 -0.79 15.11
N GLN A 8 7.44 -0.81 14.14
CA GLN A 8 8.72 -1.53 14.23
C GLN A 8 9.89 -0.55 14.14
N ASN A 9 9.95 0.41 15.06
CA ASN A 9 11.05 1.38 15.16
C ASN A 9 11.36 2.12 13.83
N ASN A 10 10.31 2.42 13.05
CA ASN A 10 10.42 3.08 11.75
C ASN A 10 11.26 2.28 10.72
N GLU A 11 11.35 0.96 10.87
CA GLU A 11 12.09 0.07 9.98
C GLU A 11 11.49 0.08 8.56
N LEU A 12 12.36 -0.02 7.55
CA LEU A 12 11.96 -0.08 6.16
C LEU A 12 11.48 -1.50 5.84
N GLN A 13 10.17 -1.64 5.59
CA GLN A 13 9.56 -2.89 5.20
C GLN A 13 9.40 -2.95 3.69
N ASP A 14 9.91 -4.02 3.09
CA ASP A 14 9.71 -4.35 1.68
C ASP A 14 8.72 -5.52 1.59
N ILE A 15 7.56 -5.27 1.00
CA ILE A 15 6.45 -6.20 0.86
C ILE A 15 6.38 -6.62 -0.61
N SER A 16 6.60 -7.90 -0.87
CA SER A 16 6.47 -8.50 -2.19
C SER A 16 5.21 -9.34 -2.28
N PHE A 17 4.46 -9.18 -3.37
CA PHE A 17 3.27 -9.96 -3.68
C PHE A 17 3.24 -10.25 -5.17
N ASN A 18 2.60 -11.33 -5.56
CA ASN A 18 2.39 -11.67 -6.96
C ASN A 18 1.02 -11.15 -7.39
N TYR A 19 0.98 -10.23 -8.35
CA TYR A 19 -0.26 -9.63 -8.84
C TYR A 19 -0.47 -9.96 -10.32
N VAL A 20 -1.66 -10.42 -10.66
CA VAL A 20 -2.10 -10.82 -12.00
C VAL A 20 -3.28 -9.93 -12.41
N PRO A 21 -3.10 -8.98 -13.35
CA PRO A 21 -4.13 -7.99 -13.71
C PRO A 21 -5.52 -8.55 -14.08
N ASP A 22 -5.57 -9.74 -14.70
CA ASP A 22 -6.82 -10.37 -15.13
C ASP A 22 -7.46 -11.29 -14.08
N ARG A 23 -6.84 -11.46 -12.91
CA ARG A 23 -7.34 -12.35 -11.84
C ARG A 23 -7.46 -11.66 -10.50
N ASP A 24 -6.49 -10.82 -10.18
CA ASP A 24 -6.39 -10.17 -8.89
C ASP A 24 -7.09 -8.80 -8.93
N SER A 25 -7.63 -8.41 -7.78
CA SER A 25 -8.23 -7.09 -7.58
C SER A 25 -7.37 -6.29 -6.61
N ALA A 26 -7.06 -5.05 -6.98
CA ALA A 26 -6.28 -4.15 -6.14
C ALA A 26 -6.95 -3.91 -4.78
N ASP A 27 -8.28 -3.83 -4.74
CA ASP A 27 -9.07 -3.67 -3.50
C ASP A 27 -8.94 -4.88 -2.59
N VAL A 28 -9.01 -6.09 -3.16
CA VAL A 28 -8.87 -7.35 -2.40
C VAL A 28 -7.46 -7.46 -1.83
N LEU A 29 -6.43 -7.23 -2.66
CA LEU A 29 -5.04 -7.27 -2.20
C LEU A 29 -4.77 -6.22 -1.12
N ALA A 30 -5.27 -4.99 -1.28
CA ALA A 30 -5.12 -3.94 -0.26
C ALA A 30 -5.79 -4.34 1.07
N ARG A 31 -6.94 -5.01 1.01
CA ARG A 31 -7.61 -5.53 2.20
C ARG A 31 -6.80 -6.63 2.88
N GLU A 32 -6.25 -7.58 2.12
CA GLU A 32 -5.39 -8.63 2.67
C GLU A 32 -4.14 -8.05 3.36
N LEU A 33 -3.57 -6.97 2.82
CA LEU A 33 -2.45 -6.27 3.47
C LEU A 33 -2.86 -5.65 4.82
N VAL A 34 -4.09 -5.15 4.95
CA VAL A 34 -4.62 -4.65 6.23
C VAL A 34 -4.87 -5.81 7.20
N GLU A 35 -5.45 -6.91 6.73
CA GLU A 35 -5.70 -8.13 7.54
C GLU A 35 -4.39 -8.77 8.04
N ALA A 36 -3.31 -8.63 7.28
CA ALA A 36 -1.96 -9.06 7.66
C ALA A 36 -1.20 -8.06 8.56
N ASP A 37 -1.83 -6.96 8.99
CA ASP A 37 -1.22 -5.83 9.73
C ASP A 37 -0.03 -5.16 9.00
N LEU A 38 0.08 -5.36 7.69
CA LEU A 38 1.10 -4.76 6.83
C LEU A 38 0.67 -3.37 6.32
N LEU A 39 -0.60 -3.00 6.43
CA LEU A 39 -1.13 -1.71 6.02
C LEU A 39 -2.12 -1.17 7.06
N ASP A 40 -2.16 0.14 7.28
CA ASP A 40 -3.17 0.75 8.13
C ASP A 40 -4.52 0.78 7.41
N GLY A 41 -5.62 0.54 8.13
CA GLY A 41 -6.96 0.56 7.54
C GLY A 41 -7.33 1.91 6.91
N CYS A 42 -6.76 3.02 7.39
CA CYS A 42 -6.95 4.35 6.81
C CYS A 42 -6.30 4.50 5.43
N ASP A 43 -5.27 3.69 5.14
CA ASP A 43 -4.52 3.73 3.90
C ASP A 43 -5.11 2.80 2.81
N LEU A 44 -6.10 1.97 3.15
CA LEU A 44 -6.63 0.92 2.27
C LEU A 44 -7.07 1.46 0.91
N LEU A 45 -7.99 2.44 0.90
CA LEU A 45 -8.54 3.00 -0.35
C LEU A 45 -7.46 3.69 -1.19
N LEU A 46 -6.52 4.36 -0.53
CA LEU A 46 -5.44 5.07 -1.20
C LEU A 46 -4.46 4.10 -1.87
N VAL A 47 -4.10 3.02 -1.18
CA VAL A 47 -3.22 1.97 -1.73
C VAL A 47 -3.92 1.23 -2.87
N ALA A 48 -5.18 0.82 -2.69
CA ALA A 48 -5.96 0.15 -3.72
C ALA A 48 -6.03 0.99 -5.01
N HIS A 49 -6.35 2.28 -4.88
CA HIS A 49 -6.40 3.20 -6.02
C HIS A 49 -5.04 3.34 -6.72
N ASN A 50 -3.97 3.58 -5.98
CA ASN A 50 -2.64 3.74 -6.57
C ASN A 50 -2.11 2.47 -7.24
N MET A 51 -2.44 1.30 -6.67
CA MET A 51 -2.17 0.01 -7.28
C MET A 51 -2.89 -0.12 -8.61
N SER A 52 -4.21 0.10 -8.63
CA SER A 52 -5.03 0.04 -9.84
C SER A 52 -4.51 0.95 -10.95
N GLU A 53 -4.12 2.17 -10.59
CA GLU A 53 -3.55 3.15 -11.52
C GLU A 53 -2.18 2.74 -12.07
N LEU A 54 -1.32 2.13 -11.25
CA LEU A 54 -0.02 1.61 -11.68
C LEU A 54 -0.21 0.46 -12.68
N ILE A 55 -1.19 -0.40 -12.43
CA ILE A 55 -1.53 -1.53 -13.32
C ILE A 55 -2.13 -1.04 -14.63
N ALA A 56 -3.01 -0.04 -14.57
CA ALA A 56 -3.66 0.55 -15.73
C ALA A 56 -2.67 1.30 -16.65
N ASN A 57 -1.54 1.78 -16.11
CA ASN A 57 -0.52 2.47 -16.86
C ASN A 57 0.79 1.65 -16.98
N PRO A 58 0.95 0.82 -18.03
CA PRO A 58 2.12 -0.05 -18.19
C PRO A 58 3.45 0.71 -18.38
N SER A 59 3.41 2.03 -18.65
CA SER A 59 4.61 2.86 -18.73
C SER A 59 5.13 3.30 -17.35
N ALA A 60 4.28 3.26 -16.32
CA ALA A 60 4.67 3.60 -14.96
C ALA A 60 5.30 2.38 -14.26
N LYS A 61 6.54 2.55 -13.78
CA LYS A 61 7.27 1.48 -13.06
C LYS A 61 7.07 1.54 -11.56
N GLU A 62 6.82 2.73 -11.03
CA GLU A 62 6.62 2.97 -9.60
C GLU A 62 5.73 4.20 -9.39
N ARG A 63 5.05 4.21 -8.24
CA ARG A 63 4.28 5.36 -7.74
C ARG A 63 4.67 5.60 -6.28
N VAL A 64 4.99 6.84 -5.95
CA VAL A 64 5.26 7.28 -4.58
C VAL A 64 4.14 8.21 -4.15
N PHE A 65 3.50 7.91 -3.03
CA PHE A 65 2.40 8.68 -2.47
C PHE A 65 2.50 8.71 -0.94
N PRO A 66 2.03 9.79 -0.28
CA PRO A 66 2.00 9.87 1.17
C PRO A 66 0.94 8.93 1.73
N LEU A 67 1.19 8.31 2.88
CA LEU A 67 0.18 7.54 3.59
C LEU A 67 -0.64 8.46 4.51
N VAL A 68 -1.94 8.19 4.62
CA VAL A 68 -2.85 8.88 5.53
C VAL A 68 -2.39 8.64 6.96
N SER A 69 -2.01 7.40 7.29
CA SER A 69 -1.44 7.05 8.61
C SER A 69 -0.25 7.94 8.98
N SER A 70 0.66 8.22 8.03
CA SER A 70 1.80 9.10 8.26
C SER A 70 1.44 10.58 8.45
N LEU A 71 0.28 11.03 7.96
CA LEU A 71 -0.23 12.38 8.19
C LEU A 71 -0.92 12.49 9.56
N ILE A 72 -1.74 11.48 9.92
CA ILE A 72 -2.48 11.47 11.18
C ILE A 72 -1.54 11.28 12.39
N CYS A 73 -0.47 10.49 12.26
CA CYS A 73 0.51 10.28 13.34
C CYS A 73 1.37 11.50 13.69
N THR A 74 1.24 12.64 13.00
CA THR A 74 1.97 13.88 13.36
C THR A 74 1.29 14.72 14.45
N GLY A 75 0.19 14.23 15.03
CA GLY A 75 -0.64 14.97 15.99
C GLY A 75 -0.71 14.44 17.42
N SER A 76 0.29 13.70 17.93
CA SER A 76 0.31 13.26 19.34
C SER A 76 1.71 13.29 19.93
#